data_AF-A0A3Q4GUV3-F1
#
_entry.id   AF-A0A3Q4GUV3-F1
#
_cell.length_a   1.000
_cell.length_b   1.000
_cell.length_c   1.000
_cell.angle_alpha   90.00
_cell.angle_beta   90.00
_cell.angle_gamma   90.00
#
_symmetry.space_group_name_H-M   'P 1'
#
loop_
_entity.id
_entity.type
_entity.pdbx_description
1 polymer ?
#
loop_
_entity_poly.entity_id
_entity_poly.type
_entity_poly.pdbx_seq_one_letter_code
_entity_poly.pdbx_strand_id
1 'polypeptide(L)'
;YIIHCQKYSPRMEYMDTSDTPWCWYYLADCGQWHQFEDDPDLPFSSEAVENFYLKNSKAVLNTSSFSYKGQIDFSGNFCAFSCSHEHSPEYQTVDRYVKTDGLLDRTILSINRIQNLDLWELYCRKKKQLMRIQGIKEIQERRLFHGTDIKNVDYICKYNFDVRLAGQHHGHVFGKGIYFAKHAALAGKYSKSSLEPLPVYGGKTQLVHSGETKIIFLARVMTGKPVAGESDFQKPDHRNPENLHDSCVDVVSHPKIFVIFDPNQIYPEYVIQYS
;
A
#
# COMPACT_ATOMS: atom_id res chain seq x y z
N TYR A 1 17.72 -9.40 18.49
CA TYR A 1 16.58 -10.20 18.00
C TYR A 1 16.28 -9.80 16.57
N ILE A 2 16.81 -10.56 15.62
CA ILE A 2 16.54 -10.40 14.19
C ILE A 2 15.16 -11.00 13.94
N ILE A 3 14.25 -10.22 13.37
CA ILE A 3 12.88 -10.66 13.08
C ILE A 3 12.86 -11.16 11.63
N HIS A 4 13.01 -12.47 11.46
CA HIS A 4 12.60 -13.14 10.24
C HIS A 4 11.07 -13.08 10.14
N CYS A 5 10.54 -12.35 9.16
CA CYS A 5 9.17 -12.54 8.70
C CYS A 5 9.18 -13.62 7.62
N GLN A 6 9.39 -14.88 8.03
CA GLN A 6 9.03 -16.01 7.17
C GLN A 6 7.51 -16.15 7.20
N LYS A 7 6.87 -16.06 6.03
CA LYS A 7 5.46 -16.43 5.85
C LYS A 7 5.37 -17.92 5.55
N TYR A 8 4.67 -18.64 6.41
CA TYR A 8 3.92 -19.83 6.02
C TYR A 8 2.48 -19.58 6.49
N SER A 9 1.54 -19.40 5.56
CA SER A 9 0.12 -19.33 5.87
C SER A 9 -0.68 -20.15 4.85
N PRO A 10 -1.47 -21.16 5.26
CA PRO A 10 -2.05 -22.11 4.32
C PRO A 10 -3.37 -21.65 3.67
N ARG A 11 -3.81 -20.38 3.82
CA ARG A 11 -5.04 -19.86 3.16
C ARG A 11 -4.99 -18.34 2.91
N MET A 12 -4.06 -17.85 2.11
CA MET A 12 -3.99 -16.42 1.70
C MET A 12 -4.35 -16.21 0.23
N GLU A 13 -5.00 -15.08 -0.08
CA GLU A 13 -5.27 -14.58 -1.43
C GLU A 13 -3.96 -14.52 -2.24
N TYR A 14 -3.99 -15.10 -3.44
CA TYR A 14 -2.82 -15.53 -4.22
C TYR A 14 -2.12 -14.38 -4.98
N MET A 15 -1.87 -13.25 -4.32
CA MET A 15 -0.95 -12.24 -4.86
C MET A 15 0.40 -12.41 -4.18
N ASP A 16 1.28 -13.21 -4.77
CA ASP A 16 2.63 -13.40 -4.25
C ASP A 16 3.63 -12.48 -4.95
N THR A 17 3.97 -11.38 -4.28
CA THR A 17 5.07 -10.50 -4.68
C THR A 17 6.30 -10.72 -3.80
N SER A 18 6.37 -11.80 -2.99
CA SER A 18 7.51 -12.05 -2.09
C SER A 18 8.81 -12.28 -2.83
N ASP A 19 8.72 -12.85 -4.03
CA ASP A 19 9.87 -13.20 -4.87
C ASP A 19 10.39 -12.01 -5.68
N THR A 20 9.72 -10.86 -5.60
CA THR A 20 10.28 -9.63 -6.17
C THR A 20 11.39 -9.16 -5.22
N PRO A 21 12.66 -9.11 -5.68
CA PRO A 21 13.77 -8.70 -4.84
C PRO A 21 13.45 -7.32 -4.27
N TRP A 22 13.41 -7.25 -2.95
CA TRP A 22 13.34 -5.98 -2.29
C TRP A 22 14.75 -5.40 -2.38
N CYS A 23 14.97 -4.41 -3.23
CA CYS A 23 16.18 -3.59 -3.14
C CYS A 23 16.01 -2.65 -1.95
N TRP A 24 16.96 -2.69 -1.03
CA TRP A 24 17.06 -1.89 0.16
C TRP A 24 18.50 -1.34 0.09
N TYR A 25 18.78 -0.09 0.51
CA TYR A 25 18.71 0.21 1.94
C TYR A 25 19.10 1.65 2.38
N TYR A 26 19.05 2.02 3.68
CA TYR A 26 19.83 3.16 4.24
C TYR A 26 20.18 2.89 5.75
N LEU A 27 21.29 3.41 6.33
CA LEU A 27 21.70 3.39 7.76
C LEU A 27 22.66 4.57 8.04
N ALA A 28 22.41 5.42 9.04
CA ALA A 28 23.50 6.10 9.76
C ALA A 28 23.13 6.29 11.22
N ASP A 29 23.99 5.78 12.09
CA ASP A 29 24.06 5.97 13.55
C ASP A 29 22.79 5.66 14.37
N CYS A 30 21.69 5.27 13.72
CA CYS A 30 20.44 4.87 14.31
C CYS A 30 19.60 4.08 13.29
N GLY A 31 18.84 3.10 13.74
CA GLY A 31 17.55 2.72 13.15
C GLY A 31 17.39 2.58 11.63
N GLN A 32 17.99 1.56 10.99
CA GLN A 32 17.50 1.00 9.69
C GLN A 32 17.95 -0.47 9.41
N TRP A 33 17.39 -1.14 8.38
CA TRP A 33 17.94 -2.38 7.78
C TRP A 33 17.78 -2.46 6.26
N HIS A 34 18.63 -3.31 5.69
CA HIS A 34 19.19 -3.27 4.35
C HIS A 34 19.13 -4.64 3.58
N GLN A 35 19.11 -4.64 2.24
CA GLN A 35 19.28 -5.75 1.26
C GLN A 35 19.25 -5.16 -0.17
N PHE A 36 20.40 -4.99 -0.79
CA PHE A 36 20.51 -4.94 -2.26
C PHE A 36 20.97 -6.34 -2.67
N GLU A 37 20.30 -7.00 -3.61
CA GLU A 37 21.02 -8.02 -4.39
C GLU A 37 21.88 -7.26 -5.38
N ASP A 38 23.16 -7.62 -5.52
CA ASP A 38 24.01 -7.09 -6.60
C ASP A 38 23.38 -7.50 -7.93
N ASP A 39 22.45 -6.68 -8.42
CA ASP A 39 21.91 -6.81 -9.76
C ASP A 39 23.03 -6.37 -10.71
N PRO A 40 23.58 -7.28 -11.54
CA PRO A 40 24.63 -6.94 -12.48
C PRO A 40 24.18 -5.87 -13.50
N ASP A 41 22.88 -5.65 -13.64
CA ASP A 41 22.32 -4.61 -14.51
C ASP A 41 22.20 -3.25 -13.80
N LEU A 42 22.37 -3.15 -12.48
CA LEU A 42 22.34 -1.87 -11.76
C LEU A 42 23.74 -1.21 -11.69
N PRO A 43 23.84 0.11 -11.90
CA PRO A 43 25.13 0.80 -12.00
C PRO A 43 25.85 1.03 -10.67
N PHE A 44 25.21 0.74 -9.53
CA PHE A 44 25.75 1.00 -8.20
C PHE A 44 25.62 -0.22 -7.31
N SER A 45 26.74 -0.62 -6.69
CA SER A 45 26.71 -1.56 -5.58
C SER A 45 26.04 -0.93 -4.35
N SER A 46 25.63 -1.78 -3.44
CA SER A 46 25.03 -1.37 -2.18
C SER A 46 25.95 -0.40 -1.39
N GLU A 47 27.24 -0.73 -1.32
CA GLU A 47 28.28 0.09 -0.69
C GLU A 47 28.43 1.46 -1.36
N ALA A 48 28.25 1.54 -2.69
CA ALA A 48 28.31 2.81 -3.40
C ALA A 48 27.13 3.73 -3.00
N VAL A 49 25.92 3.18 -2.93
CA VAL A 49 24.71 3.92 -2.50
C VAL A 49 24.84 4.43 -1.06
N GLU A 50 25.36 3.60 -0.16
CA GLU A 50 25.64 3.99 1.24
C GLU A 50 26.60 5.16 1.34
N ASN A 51 27.71 5.08 0.61
CA ASN A 51 28.71 6.12 0.56
C ASN A 51 28.16 7.43 -0.04
N PHE A 52 27.23 7.35 -1.00
CA PHE A 52 26.55 8.54 -1.53
C PHE A 52 25.65 9.19 -0.49
N TYR A 53 24.86 8.39 0.22
CA TYR A 53 24.04 8.92 1.31
C TYR A 53 24.90 9.57 2.40
N LEU A 54 25.92 8.86 2.91
CA LEU A 54 26.73 9.32 4.04
C LEU A 54 27.47 10.62 3.73
N LYS A 55 27.82 10.83 2.45
CA LYS A 55 28.39 12.09 1.96
C LYS A 55 27.36 13.22 1.87
N ASN A 56 26.12 12.92 1.52
CA ASN A 56 25.05 13.90 1.42
C ASN A 56 23.67 13.25 1.55
N SER A 57 23.12 13.29 2.76
CA SER A 57 21.79 12.80 3.11
C SER A 57 20.65 13.60 2.48
N LYS A 58 20.96 14.61 1.65
CA LYS A 58 19.98 15.38 0.88
C LYS A 58 20.28 15.36 -0.63
N ALA A 59 21.17 14.48 -1.07
CA ALA A 59 21.50 14.37 -2.49
C ALA A 59 20.43 13.56 -3.23
N VAL A 60 20.45 13.73 -4.55
CA VAL A 60 19.61 12.99 -5.46
C VAL A 60 20.53 12.21 -6.40
N LEU A 61 20.49 10.88 -6.31
CA LEU A 61 21.32 9.97 -7.09
C LEU A 61 20.54 9.47 -8.31
N ASN A 62 21.00 9.84 -9.51
CA ASN A 62 20.40 9.35 -10.76
C ASN A 62 20.99 7.98 -11.09
N THR A 63 20.13 7.01 -11.40
CA THR A 63 20.52 5.67 -11.84
C THR A 63 19.90 5.36 -13.20
N SER A 64 20.73 4.85 -14.10
CA SER A 64 20.29 4.44 -15.43
C SER A 64 21.03 3.19 -15.87
N SER A 65 20.27 2.15 -16.19
CA SER A 65 20.69 0.93 -16.89
C SER A 65 19.95 0.81 -18.22
N PHE A 66 20.17 -0.30 -18.93
CA PHE A 66 19.48 -0.60 -20.18
C PHE A 66 17.97 -0.84 -19.97
N SER A 67 17.57 -1.31 -18.79
CA SER A 67 16.21 -1.70 -18.41
C SER A 67 15.53 -0.76 -17.40
N TYR A 68 16.29 0.12 -16.74
CA TYR A 68 15.78 0.98 -15.67
C TYR A 68 16.37 2.38 -15.74
N LYS A 69 15.53 3.41 -15.68
CA LYS A 69 15.95 4.79 -15.40
C LYS A 69 15.20 5.29 -14.18
N GLY A 70 15.92 5.58 -13.12
CA GLY A 70 15.35 6.01 -11.85
C GLY A 70 16.20 7.06 -11.16
N GLN A 71 15.68 7.55 -10.06
CA GLN A 71 16.31 8.56 -9.23
C GLN A 71 16.09 8.17 -7.76
N ILE A 72 17.15 8.24 -6.95
CA ILE A 72 17.13 7.97 -5.51
C ILE A 72 17.33 9.33 -4.83
N ASP A 73 16.26 9.92 -4.33
CA ASP A 73 16.31 11.17 -3.57
C ASP A 73 16.48 10.87 -2.08
N PHE A 74 17.66 11.17 -1.54
CA PHE A 74 17.97 10.98 -0.12
C PHE A 74 17.38 12.10 0.75
N SER A 75 17.01 13.25 0.18
CA SER A 75 16.48 14.41 0.91
C SER A 75 15.02 14.26 1.31
N GLY A 76 14.32 13.30 0.70
CA GLY A 76 12.93 13.02 0.95
C GLY A 76 12.72 12.19 2.22
N ASN A 77 12.31 12.85 3.31
CA ASN A 77 11.12 12.29 3.94
C ASN A 77 10.03 12.30 2.85
N PHE A 78 9.17 11.29 2.80
CA PHE A 78 7.97 11.18 1.96
C PHE A 78 8.02 10.18 0.81
N CYS A 79 7.11 9.20 0.92
CA CYS A 79 6.62 8.28 -0.10
C CYS A 79 7.19 8.48 -1.51
N ALA A 80 8.16 7.65 -1.90
CA ALA A 80 8.58 7.56 -3.30
C ALA A 80 7.65 6.61 -4.06
N PHE A 81 7.40 6.92 -5.34
CA PHE A 81 6.80 5.97 -6.26
C PHE A 81 7.89 5.25 -7.05
N SER A 82 7.87 3.92 -7.02
CA SER A 82 8.60 3.13 -8.00
C SER A 82 7.62 2.66 -9.07
N CYS A 83 7.80 3.13 -10.31
CA CYS A 83 7.00 2.65 -11.43
C CYS A 83 7.44 1.23 -11.74
N SER A 84 6.57 0.25 -11.49
CA SER A 84 6.84 -1.12 -11.92
C SER A 84 6.77 -1.12 -13.45
N HIS A 85 7.85 -1.57 -14.11
CA HIS A 85 7.85 -1.69 -15.58
C HIS A 85 6.85 -2.77 -15.99
N GLU A 86 6.12 -2.58 -17.09
CA GLU A 86 5.06 -3.51 -17.54
C GLU A 86 5.54 -4.97 -17.69
N HIS A 87 6.82 -5.15 -17.97
CA HIS A 87 7.45 -6.46 -18.11
C HIS A 87 8.03 -7.04 -16.80
N SER A 88 7.98 -6.31 -15.69
CA SER A 88 8.49 -6.81 -14.42
C SER A 88 7.54 -7.87 -13.83
N PRO A 89 8.08 -8.90 -13.14
CA PRO A 89 7.25 -9.90 -12.46
C PRO A 89 6.27 -9.29 -11.45
N GLU A 90 6.70 -8.24 -10.75
CA GLU A 90 5.86 -7.49 -9.81
C GLU A 90 4.66 -6.85 -10.53
N TYR A 91 4.92 -6.12 -11.61
CA TYR A 91 3.84 -5.46 -12.38
C TYR A 91 2.83 -6.49 -12.86
N GLN A 92 3.29 -7.58 -13.49
CA GLN A 92 2.40 -8.62 -14.02
C GLN A 92 1.59 -9.30 -12.92
N THR A 93 2.15 -9.45 -11.73
CA THR A 93 1.46 -10.02 -10.57
C THR A 93 0.37 -9.09 -10.05
N VAL A 94 0.67 -7.79 -9.93
CA VAL A 94 -0.31 -6.78 -9.50
C VAL A 94 -1.40 -6.61 -10.57
N ASP A 95 -1.03 -6.47 -11.85
CA ASP A 95 -1.96 -6.35 -12.98
C ASP A 95 -2.93 -7.52 -13.04
N ARG A 96 -2.41 -8.74 -12.94
CA ARG A 96 -3.23 -9.95 -12.90
C ARG A 96 -4.17 -9.92 -11.70
N TYR A 97 -3.67 -9.67 -10.50
CA TYR A 97 -4.50 -9.64 -9.29
C TYR A 97 -5.62 -8.59 -9.39
N VAL A 98 -5.34 -7.41 -9.96
CA VAL A 98 -6.34 -6.35 -10.17
C VAL A 98 -7.43 -6.80 -11.15
N LYS A 99 -7.06 -7.47 -12.25
CA LYS A 99 -8.00 -7.93 -13.28
C LYS A 99 -8.78 -9.17 -12.86
N THR A 100 -8.11 -10.18 -12.29
CA THR A 100 -8.71 -11.48 -11.95
C THR A 100 -9.44 -11.43 -10.62
N ASP A 101 -8.74 -11.13 -9.54
CA ASP A 101 -9.30 -11.13 -8.18
C ASP A 101 -10.03 -9.83 -7.90
N GLY A 102 -9.51 -8.72 -8.42
CA GLY A 102 -10.14 -7.41 -8.35
C GLY A 102 -11.33 -7.24 -9.31
N LEU A 103 -11.52 -8.18 -10.25
CA LEU A 103 -12.60 -8.17 -11.27
C LEU A 103 -12.65 -6.86 -12.09
N LEU A 104 -11.52 -6.17 -12.23
CA LEU A 104 -11.45 -4.91 -12.95
C LEU A 104 -11.18 -5.16 -14.44
N ASP A 105 -12.24 -5.14 -15.24
CA ASP A 105 -12.17 -5.21 -16.70
C ASP A 105 -11.95 -3.81 -17.31
N ARG A 106 -10.76 -3.26 -17.05
CA ARG A 106 -10.33 -1.92 -17.51
C ARG A 106 -8.84 -1.93 -17.86
N THR A 107 -8.42 -0.97 -18.69
CA THR A 107 -7.02 -0.84 -19.09
C THR A 107 -6.24 -0.18 -17.96
N ILE A 108 -5.30 -0.92 -17.36
CA ILE A 108 -4.35 -0.37 -16.41
C ILE A 108 -3.33 0.47 -17.18
N LEU A 109 -3.18 1.73 -16.77
CA LEU A 109 -2.28 2.70 -17.38
C LEU A 109 -0.96 2.74 -16.61
N SER A 110 -1.02 2.65 -15.28
CA SER A 110 0.19 2.50 -14.47
C SER A 110 -0.06 1.83 -13.12
N ILE A 111 1.00 1.19 -12.63
CA ILE A 111 1.10 0.60 -11.30
C ILE A 111 2.34 1.19 -10.64
N ASN A 112 2.12 1.97 -9.59
CA ASN A 112 3.18 2.65 -8.87
C ASN A 112 3.26 2.08 -7.45
N ARG A 113 4.38 1.45 -7.11
CA ARG A 113 4.64 0.97 -5.76
C ARG A 113 4.92 2.15 -4.85
N ILE A 114 4.25 2.17 -3.70
CA ILE A 114 4.42 3.17 -2.65
C ILE A 114 5.55 2.71 -1.73
N GLN A 115 6.57 3.54 -1.58
CA GLN A 115 7.67 3.31 -0.65
C GLN A 115 7.65 4.39 0.43
N ASN A 116 6.77 4.23 1.42
CA ASN A 116 6.73 5.09 2.60
C ASN A 116 7.16 4.29 3.84
N LEU A 117 8.42 4.49 4.26
CA LEU A 117 9.03 3.73 5.35
C LEU A 117 8.39 4.00 6.71
N ASP A 118 7.97 5.23 6.98
CA ASP A 118 7.33 5.60 8.25
C ASP A 118 5.98 4.87 8.39
N LEU A 119 5.17 4.87 7.33
CA LEU A 119 3.90 4.14 7.32
C LEU A 119 4.10 2.64 7.43
N TRP A 120 5.13 2.11 6.77
CA TRP A 120 5.48 0.69 6.86
C TRP A 120 5.89 0.30 8.29
N GLU A 121 6.67 1.13 8.96
CA GLU A 121 7.06 0.90 10.35
C GLU A 121 5.85 0.92 11.28
N LEU A 122 4.97 1.91 11.15
CA LEU A 122 3.73 2.01 11.92
C LEU A 122 2.85 0.75 11.72
N TYR A 123 2.70 0.31 10.47
CA TYR A 123 2.00 -0.93 10.13
C TYR A 123 2.62 -2.15 10.81
N CYS A 124 3.93 -2.34 10.70
CA CYS A 124 4.63 -3.47 11.30
C CYS A 124 4.56 -3.47 12.83
N ARG A 125 4.65 -2.28 13.45
CA ARG A 125 4.51 -2.10 14.91
C ARG A 125 3.09 -2.45 15.35
N LYS A 126 2.07 -1.97 14.63
CA LYS A 126 0.67 -2.29 14.91
C LYS A 126 0.38 -3.78 14.79
N LYS A 127 0.92 -4.45 13.77
CA LYS A 127 0.81 -5.92 13.61
C LYS A 127 1.32 -6.67 14.84
N LYS A 128 2.54 -6.35 15.29
CA LYS A 128 3.14 -6.96 16.49
C LYS A 128 2.34 -6.65 17.76
N GLN A 129 1.80 -5.43 17.86
CA GLN A 129 0.94 -5.04 18.98
C GLN A 129 -0.32 -5.91 19.02
N LEU A 130 -1.07 -6.02 17.92
CA LEU A 130 -2.31 -6.80 17.85
C LEU A 130 -2.06 -8.29 18.15
N MET A 131 -1.01 -8.87 17.58
CA MET A 131 -0.61 -10.26 17.87
C MET A 131 -0.31 -10.49 19.35
N ARG A 132 0.39 -9.55 20.00
CA ARG A 132 0.74 -9.65 21.42
C ARG A 132 -0.49 -9.56 22.32
N ILE A 133 -1.36 -8.58 22.09
CA ILE A 133 -2.53 -8.37 22.97
C ILE A 133 -3.58 -9.47 22.81
N GLN A 134 -3.68 -10.08 21.62
CA GLN A 134 -4.61 -11.18 21.35
C GLN A 134 -4.00 -12.56 21.64
N GLY A 135 -2.70 -12.65 21.91
CA GLY A 135 -2.01 -13.93 22.16
C GLY A 135 -1.96 -14.85 20.93
N ILE A 136 -2.01 -14.29 19.71
CA ILE A 136 -2.02 -15.05 18.46
C ILE A 136 -0.66 -14.98 17.76
N LYS A 137 -0.32 -16.05 17.01
CA LYS A 137 0.93 -16.13 16.25
C LYS A 137 0.92 -15.38 14.92
N GLU A 138 -0.26 -15.18 14.35
CA GLU A 138 -0.44 -14.48 13.08
C GLU A 138 -1.82 -13.83 13.06
N ILE A 139 -1.87 -12.56 12.64
CA ILE A 139 -3.12 -11.84 12.38
C ILE A 139 -3.47 -11.94 10.89
N GLN A 140 -4.76 -12.09 10.57
CA GLN A 140 -5.21 -12.16 9.19
C GLN A 140 -4.97 -10.83 8.47
N GLU A 141 -4.19 -10.88 7.40
CA GLU A 141 -3.95 -9.77 6.47
C GLU A 141 -4.61 -10.05 5.13
N ARG A 142 -5.10 -9.00 4.46
CA ARG A 142 -5.62 -9.05 3.10
C ARG A 142 -5.05 -7.92 2.27
N ARG A 143 -5.04 -8.10 0.95
CA ARG A 143 -4.86 -7.00 0.01
C ARG A 143 -6.23 -6.54 -0.44
N LEU A 144 -6.55 -5.27 -0.18
CA LEU A 144 -7.88 -4.74 -0.46
C LEU A 144 -7.78 -3.42 -1.23
N PHE A 145 -8.83 -3.09 -1.96
CA PHE A 145 -8.88 -1.94 -2.86
C PHE A 145 -9.59 -0.75 -2.23
N HIS A 146 -9.08 0.45 -2.46
CA HIS A 146 -9.70 1.71 -2.04
C HIS A 146 -9.72 2.70 -3.20
N GLY A 147 -10.91 3.01 -3.72
CA GLY A 147 -11.09 4.03 -4.76
C GLY A 147 -11.17 5.42 -4.13
N THR A 148 -10.47 6.37 -4.73
CA THR A 148 -10.43 7.74 -4.21
C THR A 148 -10.26 8.76 -5.35
N ASP A 149 -10.37 10.04 -4.99
CA ASP A 149 -10.12 11.17 -5.89
C ASP A 149 -8.61 11.45 -5.97
N ILE A 150 -8.12 11.89 -7.13
CA ILE A 150 -6.69 12.16 -7.34
C ILE A 150 -6.09 13.14 -6.31
N LYS A 151 -6.89 14.11 -5.86
CA LYS A 151 -6.50 15.10 -4.84
C LYS A 151 -6.10 14.48 -3.49
N ASN A 152 -6.56 13.25 -3.21
CA ASN A 152 -6.27 12.54 -1.96
C ASN A 152 -4.99 11.69 -2.05
N VAL A 153 -4.45 11.46 -3.25
CA VAL A 153 -3.33 10.53 -3.47
C VAL A 153 -2.09 10.99 -2.70
N ASP A 154 -1.70 12.26 -2.87
CA ASP A 154 -0.53 12.85 -2.19
C ASP A 154 -0.65 12.66 -0.67
N TYR A 155 -1.81 13.02 -0.11
CA TYR A 155 -2.08 12.91 1.31
C TYR A 155 -2.03 11.47 1.82
N ILE A 156 -2.70 10.52 1.14
CA ILE A 156 -2.74 9.11 1.55
C ILE A 156 -1.34 8.49 1.50
N CYS A 157 -0.60 8.76 0.43
CA CYS A 157 0.77 8.29 0.26
C CYS A 157 1.68 8.80 1.38
N LYS A 158 1.50 10.05 1.80
CA LYS A 158 2.36 10.75 2.75
C LYS A 158 2.00 10.51 4.22
N TYR A 159 0.71 10.54 4.54
CA TYR A 159 0.18 10.57 5.90
C TYR A 159 -0.75 9.38 6.23
N ASN A 160 -0.91 8.43 5.30
CA ASN A 160 -1.87 7.33 5.38
C ASN A 160 -3.34 7.79 5.20
N PHE A 161 -4.25 6.83 5.25
CA PHE A 161 -5.69 7.06 5.22
C PHE A 161 -6.17 7.78 6.51
N ASP A 162 -7.01 8.80 6.38
CA ASP A 162 -7.59 9.51 7.52
C ASP A 162 -9.05 9.10 7.77
N VAL A 163 -9.29 8.48 8.93
CA VAL A 163 -10.65 8.08 9.38
C VAL A 163 -11.62 9.27 9.42
N ARG A 164 -11.15 10.48 9.72
CA ARG A 164 -11.98 11.69 9.80
C ARG A 164 -12.48 12.16 8.44
N LEU A 165 -11.80 11.77 7.37
CA LEU A 165 -12.17 12.06 5.99
C LEU A 165 -13.00 10.95 5.36
N ALA A 166 -13.07 9.78 6.00
CA ALA A 166 -13.86 8.67 5.50
C ALA A 166 -15.37 9.00 5.55
N GLY A 167 -16.14 8.51 4.56
CA GLY A 167 -17.61 8.60 4.54
C GLY A 167 -18.24 9.98 4.32
N GLN A 168 -17.45 11.05 4.15
CA GLN A 168 -17.95 12.42 3.92
C GLN A 168 -18.88 12.56 2.70
N HIS A 169 -18.80 11.64 1.73
CA HIS A 169 -19.58 11.70 0.50
C HIS A 169 -20.58 10.55 0.28
N HIS A 170 -20.42 9.41 0.96
CA HIS A 170 -21.19 8.18 0.68
C HIS A 170 -21.87 7.57 1.92
N GLY A 171 -21.79 8.25 3.07
CA GLY A 171 -22.34 7.76 4.34
C GLY A 171 -21.53 6.62 4.96
N HIS A 172 -21.91 6.25 6.18
CA HIS A 172 -21.28 5.20 6.97
C HIS A 172 -22.28 4.08 7.21
N VAL A 173 -22.37 3.09 6.31
CA VAL A 173 -23.34 1.98 6.46
C VAL A 173 -22.84 0.94 7.45
N PHE A 174 -21.52 0.67 7.46
CA PHE A 174 -20.89 -0.39 8.25
C PHE A 174 -19.88 0.16 9.28
N GLY A 175 -20.03 1.43 9.63
CA GLY A 175 -19.21 2.12 10.64
C GLY A 175 -18.48 3.35 10.11
N LYS A 176 -18.02 4.18 11.07
CA LYS A 176 -17.28 5.43 10.88
C LYS A 176 -15.78 5.18 10.76
N GLY A 177 -15.39 4.35 9.79
CA GLY A 177 -14.01 4.01 9.49
C GLY A 177 -13.68 4.13 8.01
N ILE A 178 -12.48 3.69 7.63
CA ILE A 178 -11.97 3.70 6.26
C ILE A 178 -12.44 2.43 5.54
N TYR A 179 -13.08 2.61 4.38
CA TYR A 179 -13.70 1.53 3.62
C TYR A 179 -12.72 0.95 2.60
N PHE A 180 -12.65 -0.37 2.56
CA PHE A 180 -11.93 -1.14 1.56
C PHE A 180 -12.86 -2.16 0.92
N ALA A 181 -12.67 -2.40 -0.37
CA ALA A 181 -13.40 -3.41 -1.11
C ALA A 181 -12.49 -4.60 -1.43
N LYS A 182 -13.07 -5.80 -1.41
CA LYS A 182 -12.39 -7.01 -1.89
C LYS A 182 -12.08 -6.93 -3.39
N HIS A 183 -12.97 -6.32 -4.17
CA HIS A 183 -12.83 -6.23 -5.63
C HIS A 183 -12.54 -4.78 -6.06
N ALA A 184 -11.57 -4.60 -6.94
CA ALA A 184 -11.22 -3.32 -7.57
C ALA A 184 -12.40 -2.70 -8.31
N ALA A 185 -13.22 -3.50 -9.01
CA ALA A 185 -14.43 -3.00 -9.68
C ALA A 185 -15.45 -2.36 -8.71
N LEU A 186 -15.51 -2.83 -7.46
CA LEU A 186 -16.36 -2.23 -6.43
C LEU A 186 -15.73 -0.94 -5.88
N ALA A 187 -14.43 -0.96 -5.60
CA ALA A 187 -13.69 0.24 -5.19
C ALA A 187 -13.77 1.36 -6.24
N GLY A 188 -13.74 1.02 -7.53
CA GLY A 188 -13.82 1.98 -8.64
C GLY A 188 -15.11 2.80 -8.70
N LYS A 189 -16.18 2.38 -8.02
CA LYS A 189 -17.41 3.20 -7.86
C LYS A 189 -17.18 4.44 -6.99
N TYR A 190 -16.17 4.40 -6.13
CA TYR A 190 -15.79 5.49 -5.23
C TYR A 190 -14.62 6.32 -5.75
N SER A 191 -14.05 5.95 -6.91
CA SER A 191 -13.06 6.76 -7.62
C SER A 191 -13.74 7.62 -8.68
N LYS A 192 -13.49 8.93 -8.62
CA LYS A 192 -13.91 9.87 -9.65
C LYS A 192 -12.90 9.93 -10.79
N SER A 193 -13.44 10.06 -12.00
CA SER A 193 -12.67 10.35 -13.19
C SER A 193 -11.88 11.67 -13.03
N SER A 194 -10.66 11.69 -13.55
CA SER A 194 -9.79 12.86 -13.54
C SER A 194 -8.96 12.93 -14.83
N LEU A 195 -8.78 14.15 -15.34
CA LEU A 195 -7.83 14.47 -16.43
C LEU A 195 -6.45 14.83 -15.89
N GLU A 196 -6.34 15.09 -14.59
CA GLU A 196 -5.07 15.43 -13.94
C GLU A 196 -4.11 14.23 -13.97
N PRO A 197 -2.81 14.45 -14.24
CA PRO A 197 -1.81 13.40 -14.15
C PRO A 197 -1.61 12.95 -12.69
N LEU A 198 -1.27 11.68 -12.50
CA LEU A 198 -0.87 11.18 -11.17
C LEU A 198 0.32 12.02 -10.65
N PRO A 199 0.29 12.48 -9.38
CA PRO A 199 1.45 13.10 -8.77
C PRO A 199 2.57 12.06 -8.64
N VAL A 200 3.62 12.15 -9.44
CA VAL A 200 4.79 11.28 -9.37
C VAL A 200 5.88 11.98 -8.56
N TYR A 201 6.12 11.54 -7.32
CA TYR A 201 7.28 11.96 -6.54
C TYR A 201 8.57 11.42 -7.18
N GLY A 202 9.57 12.28 -7.39
CA GLY A 202 10.88 11.86 -7.90
C GLY A 202 11.06 11.92 -9.43
N GLY A 203 10.17 12.59 -10.16
CA GLY A 203 10.49 13.11 -11.49
C GLY A 203 10.20 12.19 -12.67
N LYS A 204 8.95 12.24 -13.13
CA LYS A 204 8.50 12.48 -14.51
C LYS A 204 6.98 12.50 -14.44
N THR A 205 6.36 13.58 -14.91
CA THR A 205 4.92 13.56 -15.20
C THR A 205 4.68 12.40 -16.16
N GLN A 206 3.84 11.43 -15.81
CA GLN A 206 3.42 10.43 -16.78
C GLN A 206 2.82 11.17 -17.98
N LEU A 207 3.06 10.63 -19.18
CA LEU A 207 2.48 11.12 -20.42
C LEU A 207 0.99 11.36 -20.17
N VAL A 208 0.55 12.59 -20.40
CA VAL A 208 -0.84 13.00 -20.27
C VAL A 208 -1.65 12.09 -21.18
N HIS A 209 -2.33 11.10 -20.60
CA HIS A 209 -3.29 10.31 -21.35
C HIS A 209 -4.43 11.24 -21.74
N SER A 210 -4.84 11.22 -23.01
CA SER A 210 -5.84 12.11 -23.59
C SER A 210 -7.28 11.79 -23.17
N GLY A 211 -7.46 11.06 -22.06
CA GLY A 211 -8.75 10.58 -21.57
C GLY A 211 -8.84 10.64 -20.06
N GLU A 212 -10.07 10.59 -19.55
CA GLU A 212 -10.34 10.50 -18.12
C GLU A 212 -9.75 9.21 -17.53
N THR A 213 -9.15 9.34 -16.35
CA THR A 213 -8.57 8.22 -15.61
C THR A 213 -9.15 8.13 -14.22
N LYS A 214 -9.13 6.93 -13.66
CA LYS A 214 -9.52 6.65 -12.27
C LYS A 214 -8.36 6.07 -11.48
N ILE A 215 -8.44 6.22 -10.17
CA ILE A 215 -7.38 5.86 -9.24
C ILE A 215 -7.92 4.96 -8.15
N ILE A 216 -7.25 3.83 -7.95
CA ILE A 216 -7.47 2.93 -6.83
C ILE A 216 -6.14 2.66 -6.13
N PHE A 217 -6.17 2.62 -4.81
CA PHE A 217 -5.11 2.06 -4.00
C PHE A 217 -5.33 0.56 -3.85
N LEU A 218 -4.23 -0.19 -3.89
CA LEU A 218 -4.17 -1.55 -3.35
C LEU A 218 -3.36 -1.50 -2.06
N ALA A 219 -3.99 -1.84 -0.94
CA ALA A 219 -3.41 -1.71 0.38
C ALA A 219 -3.31 -3.07 1.09
N ARG A 220 -2.27 -3.24 1.91
CA ARG A 220 -2.20 -4.31 2.90
C ARG A 220 -3.00 -3.90 4.12
N VAL A 221 -3.94 -4.75 4.52
CA VAL A 221 -4.89 -4.45 5.60
C VAL A 221 -4.89 -5.60 6.59
N MET A 222 -4.61 -5.29 7.86
CA MET A 222 -4.82 -6.20 9.00
C MET A 222 -6.31 -6.29 9.29
N THR A 223 -6.98 -7.26 8.65
CA THR A 223 -8.42 -7.48 8.79
C THR A 223 -8.79 -8.26 10.05
N GLY A 224 -7.84 -9.08 10.55
CA GLY A 224 -7.99 -9.84 11.79
C GLY A 224 -9.31 -10.60 11.87
N LYS A 225 -9.98 -10.57 13.03
CA LYS A 225 -11.30 -11.16 13.20
C LYS A 225 -12.39 -10.13 12.84
N PRO A 226 -13.22 -10.38 11.81
CA PRO A 226 -14.26 -9.43 11.41
C PRO A 226 -15.55 -9.58 12.23
N VAL A 227 -16.33 -8.50 12.31
CA VAL A 227 -17.72 -8.47 12.82
C VAL A 227 -18.63 -7.74 11.84
N ALA A 228 -19.93 -8.01 11.86
CA ALA A 228 -20.89 -7.24 11.05
C ALA A 228 -20.87 -5.76 11.50
N GLY A 229 -20.78 -4.84 10.53
CA GLY A 229 -20.74 -3.41 10.81
C GLY A 229 -22.13 -2.78 10.96
N GLU A 230 -22.20 -1.71 11.75
CA GLU A 230 -23.38 -0.85 11.87
C GLU A 230 -22.98 0.62 11.75
N SER A 231 -23.92 1.48 11.32
CA SER A 231 -23.63 2.86 10.93
C SER A 231 -23.06 3.75 12.04
N ASP A 232 -23.40 3.47 13.30
CA ASP A 232 -22.98 4.23 14.48
C ASP A 232 -21.61 3.81 15.02
N PHE A 233 -21.05 2.68 14.55
CA PHE A 233 -19.82 2.12 15.09
C PHE A 233 -18.63 3.05 14.85
N GLN A 234 -17.87 3.31 15.92
CA GLN A 234 -16.59 4.04 15.88
C GLN A 234 -15.38 3.13 16.09
N LYS A 235 -15.64 1.85 16.39
CA LYS A 235 -14.69 0.74 16.47
C LYS A 235 -15.46 -0.56 16.19
N PRO A 236 -14.82 -1.68 15.83
CA PRO A 236 -15.50 -2.93 15.49
C PRO A 236 -16.47 -3.40 16.59
N ASP A 237 -16.02 -3.31 17.84
CA ASP A 237 -16.80 -3.64 19.03
C ASP A 237 -17.34 -2.39 19.72
N HIS A 238 -17.95 -1.44 19.00
CA HIS A 238 -18.37 -0.15 19.59
C HIS A 238 -19.21 -0.30 20.86
N ARG A 239 -20.03 -1.36 20.92
CA ARG A 239 -20.96 -1.66 22.01
C ARG A 239 -20.44 -2.64 23.05
N ASN A 240 -19.23 -3.19 22.88
CA ASN A 240 -18.61 -4.11 23.84
C ASN A 240 -17.32 -3.50 24.43
N PRO A 241 -17.12 -3.54 25.76
CA PRO A 241 -15.85 -3.14 26.37
C PRO A 241 -14.67 -4.00 25.91
N GLU A 242 -14.89 -5.26 25.56
CA GLU A 242 -13.87 -6.13 24.97
C GLU A 242 -13.70 -5.83 23.48
N ASN A 243 -12.48 -5.46 23.07
CA ASN A 243 -12.10 -5.32 21.66
C ASN A 243 -11.65 -6.69 21.12
N LEU A 244 -12.62 -7.49 20.70
CA LEU A 244 -12.42 -8.86 20.20
C LEU A 244 -12.28 -8.92 18.67
N HIS A 245 -12.66 -7.86 17.96
CA HIS A 245 -12.67 -7.77 16.51
C HIS A 245 -11.78 -6.64 16.01
N ASP A 246 -11.22 -6.84 14.82
CA ASP A 246 -10.22 -5.96 14.22
C ASP A 246 -10.79 -5.12 13.08
N SER A 247 -11.94 -5.52 12.52
CA SER A 247 -12.61 -4.87 11.41
C SER A 247 -14.12 -5.07 11.42
N CYS A 248 -14.85 -4.14 10.80
CA CYS A 248 -16.25 -4.35 10.45
C CYS A 248 -16.37 -4.80 8.99
N VAL A 249 -17.40 -5.57 8.67
CA VAL A 249 -17.70 -6.04 7.31
C VAL A 249 -19.17 -5.94 6.97
N ASP A 250 -19.49 -6.01 5.68
CA ASP A 250 -20.87 -6.08 5.19
C ASP A 250 -21.53 -7.43 5.54
N VAL A 251 -20.88 -8.55 5.21
CA VAL A 251 -21.38 -9.90 5.48
C VAL A 251 -20.23 -10.78 5.99
N VAL A 252 -20.32 -11.24 7.24
CA VAL A 252 -19.23 -11.98 7.91
C VAL A 252 -18.81 -13.25 7.17
N SER A 253 -19.75 -13.99 6.58
CA SER A 253 -19.43 -15.25 5.89
C SER A 253 -18.69 -15.04 4.56
N HIS A 254 -18.96 -13.94 3.85
CA HIS A 254 -18.40 -13.63 2.54
C HIS A 254 -18.22 -12.11 2.38
N PRO A 255 -17.25 -11.51 3.11
CA PRO A 255 -17.10 -10.07 3.15
C PRO A 255 -16.63 -9.53 1.80
N LYS A 256 -17.32 -8.50 1.30
CA LYS A 256 -16.93 -7.73 0.12
C LYS A 256 -16.45 -6.33 0.49
N ILE A 257 -16.88 -5.83 1.65
CA ILE A 257 -16.46 -4.56 2.23
C ILE A 257 -15.83 -4.83 3.59
N PHE A 258 -14.71 -4.15 3.84
CA PHE A 258 -14.07 -4.08 5.15
C PHE A 258 -13.98 -2.61 5.58
N VAL A 259 -14.25 -2.35 6.86
CA VAL A 259 -14.13 -1.04 7.47
C VAL A 259 -13.11 -1.12 8.59
N ILE A 260 -12.08 -0.27 8.48
CA ILE A 260 -10.93 -0.22 9.38
C ILE A 260 -10.94 1.10 10.14
N PHE A 261 -10.69 1.04 11.44
CA PHE A 261 -10.85 2.18 12.35
C PHE A 261 -9.51 2.74 12.86
N ASP A 262 -8.40 2.03 12.66
CA ASP A 262 -7.05 2.50 12.96
C ASP A 262 -6.22 2.53 11.66
N PRO A 263 -5.78 3.72 11.20
CA PRO A 263 -4.92 3.84 10.02
C PRO A 263 -3.65 2.98 10.07
N ASN A 264 -3.10 2.69 11.25
CA ASN A 264 -1.90 1.85 11.39
C ASN A 264 -2.18 0.36 11.08
N GLN A 265 -3.44 -0.06 10.94
CA GLN A 265 -3.79 -1.38 10.39
C GLN A 265 -3.65 -1.45 8.87
N ILE A 266 -3.30 -0.34 8.22
CA ILE A 266 -3.28 -0.19 6.77
C ILE A 266 -1.92 0.29 6.31
N TYR A 267 -1.39 -0.35 5.27
CA TYR A 267 -0.28 0.16 4.49
C TYR A 267 -0.71 0.30 3.03
N PRO A 268 -0.77 1.51 2.46
CA PRO A 268 -1.01 1.67 1.03
C PRO A 268 0.21 1.13 0.28
N GLU A 269 0.04 0.09 -0.53
CA GLU A 269 1.15 -0.64 -1.16
C GLU A 269 1.36 -0.22 -2.62
N TYR A 270 0.27 -0.03 -3.35
CA TYR A 270 0.31 0.43 -4.75
C TYR A 270 -0.76 1.49 -5.02
N VAL A 271 -0.43 2.44 -5.90
CA VAL A 271 -1.40 3.30 -6.60
C VAL A 271 -1.53 2.81 -8.02
N ILE A 272 -2.76 2.55 -8.45
CA ILE A 272 -3.09 2.04 -9.77
C ILE A 272 -3.96 3.08 -10.48
N GLN A 273 -3.53 3.49 -11.67
CA GLN A 273 -4.31 4.34 -12.58
C GLN A 273 -4.83 3.52 -13.74
N TYR A 274 -6.09 3.71 -14.11
CA TYR A 274 -6.75 2.99 -15.20
C TYR A 274 -7.77 3.88 -15.93
N SER A 275 -8.15 3.50 -17.16
CA SER A 275 -9.23 4.14 -17.94
C SER A 275 -10.56 3.39 -17.89
#